data_AF-A0A346AFK7-F1
#
_entry.id   AF-A0A346AFK7-F1
#
_cell.length_a   1.000
_cell.length_b   1.000
_cell.length_c   1.000
_cell.angle_alpha   90.00
_cell.angle_beta   90.00
_cell.angle_gamma   90.00
#
_symmetry.space_group_name_H-M   'P 1'
#
loop_
_entity.id
_entity.type
_entity.pdbx_description
1 polymer ?
#
loop_
_entity_poly.entity_id
_entity_poly.type
_entity_poly.pdbx_seq_one_letter_code
_entity_poly.pdbx_strand_id
1 'polypeptide(L)'
;SLVTRGAVRADGDHTVTDPAAAAVWGLVRSAQTENPDRIVLLDLDPASGDGLDSVLGAVLATGEPQVAVRGTTFSVPRLARVGDRTTDGPAVFGPEGTVLVSGAGTLGGLVARHLVARHGVRHLVLASRQGPDADGMADLVADLTEQGATVSAVACDMSDRDRVAALLASVPDAHPLTAVVHTAGVLDDGVIGTLTPERLARVFAPKVDAVRHLDELTRGLDLDAFVVFSSGSGVFGSAGQGNYAAANAFLDAAMANRRAAGLPGLSLAWGLWEQATGLTAHLGGADQARMSRRGVVALTADEGMALFDAAVASERAQLVPVKLDLRDVRASGAVPHLLRGLVRAGRQQARAASSGGGDLVRRLAGLAEAEQDALLLDLVRGQAAVVLGHTGSGAVRADTAFRDAGFDSLTSVELRNRLREQTGLKLPATLVFDYPTPLALTRHLRDELGIGDDALSRVHATIEDVETLISGLRLDESMRSGITLRLQGLVARCNGVPEREDAVSVADQLESASADEVLDFIEDELGLV
;
A
#
# COMPACT_ATOMS: atom_id res chain seq x y z
N SER A 1 11.55 -14.20 -4.82
CA SER A 1 11.90 -12.77 -5.05
C SER A 1 11.82 -12.47 -6.53
N LEU A 2 11.53 -11.22 -6.91
CA LEU A 2 11.64 -10.73 -8.29
C LEU A 2 12.78 -9.72 -8.35
N VAL A 3 13.66 -9.86 -9.35
CA VAL A 3 14.90 -9.10 -9.47
C VAL A 3 14.87 -8.22 -10.72
N THR A 4 15.26 -6.96 -10.57
CA THR A 4 15.48 -6.00 -11.65
C THR A 4 16.87 -5.38 -11.55
N ARG A 5 17.26 -4.60 -12.56
CA ARG A 5 18.45 -3.75 -12.54
C ARG A 5 18.11 -2.37 -13.06
N GLY A 6 18.40 -1.33 -12.29
CA GLY A 6 18.17 0.06 -12.70
C GLY A 6 16.70 0.47 -12.79
N ALA A 7 15.80 -0.25 -12.10
CA ALA A 7 14.36 0.05 -12.07
C ALA A 7 13.99 1.16 -11.09
N VAL A 8 14.82 1.37 -10.05
CA VAL A 8 14.53 2.32 -8.97
C VAL A 8 15.75 3.19 -8.67
N ARG A 9 15.49 4.39 -8.17
CA ARG A 9 16.54 5.26 -7.61
C ARG A 9 16.92 4.75 -6.23
N ALA A 10 18.22 4.69 -5.94
CA ALA A 10 18.77 4.33 -4.64
C ALA A 10 19.97 5.23 -4.34
N ASP A 11 20.15 5.62 -3.07
CA ASP A 11 21.17 6.60 -2.66
C ASP A 11 22.55 6.34 -3.29
N GLY A 12 23.14 7.40 -3.86
CA GLY A 12 24.41 7.36 -4.60
C GLY A 12 24.25 7.26 -6.13
N ASP A 13 23.15 6.68 -6.62
CA ASP A 13 22.81 6.64 -8.04
C ASP A 13 21.48 7.35 -8.30
N HIS A 14 21.57 8.47 -9.01
CA HIS A 14 20.41 9.31 -9.28
C HIS A 14 19.60 8.83 -10.48
N THR A 15 20.05 7.81 -11.21
CA THR A 15 19.52 7.53 -12.54
C THR A 15 18.72 6.23 -12.58
N VAL A 16 17.43 6.35 -12.92
CA VAL A 16 16.66 5.20 -13.38
C VAL A 16 17.02 4.98 -14.83
N THR A 17 17.58 3.82 -15.13
CA THR A 17 18.04 3.44 -16.47
C THR A 17 17.05 2.56 -17.21
N ASP A 18 16.14 1.90 -16.49
CA ASP A 18 15.13 1.01 -17.07
C ASP A 18 13.71 1.34 -16.58
N PRO A 19 13.01 2.28 -17.24
CA PRO A 19 11.61 2.57 -16.96
C PRO A 19 10.67 1.38 -17.18
N ALA A 20 11.01 0.42 -18.05
CA ALA A 20 10.20 -0.77 -18.26
C ALA A 20 10.28 -1.70 -17.04
N ALA A 21 11.46 -1.86 -16.44
CA ALA A 21 11.61 -2.56 -15.18
C ALA A 21 10.90 -1.84 -14.02
N ALA A 22 10.83 -0.50 -14.03
CA ALA A 22 10.01 0.24 -13.08
C ALA A 22 8.49 -0.07 -13.24
N ALA A 23 8.02 -0.30 -14.46
CA ALA A 23 6.65 -0.77 -14.70
C ALA A 23 6.40 -2.14 -14.03
N VAL A 24 7.38 -3.05 -14.09
CA VAL A 24 7.33 -4.34 -13.39
C VAL A 24 7.23 -4.14 -11.88
N TRP A 25 7.96 -3.18 -11.31
CA TRP A 25 7.83 -2.83 -9.89
C TRP A 25 6.41 -2.39 -9.52
N GLY A 26 5.79 -1.51 -10.33
CA GLY A 26 4.41 -1.09 -10.13
C GLY A 26 3.43 -2.27 -10.13
N LEU A 27 3.55 -3.17 -11.11
CA LEU A 27 2.74 -4.39 -11.20
C LEU A 27 2.91 -5.29 -9.96
N VAL A 28 4.16 -5.53 -9.55
CA VAL A 28 4.48 -6.44 -8.46
C VAL A 28 4.09 -5.84 -7.10
N ARG A 29 4.10 -4.52 -6.92
CA ARG A 29 3.56 -3.87 -5.71
C ARG A 29 2.07 -4.16 -5.53
N SER A 30 1.31 -4.17 -6.62
CA SER A 30 -0.09 -4.61 -6.60
C SER A 30 -0.19 -6.11 -6.28
N ALA A 31 0.68 -6.95 -6.85
CA ALA A 31 0.76 -8.37 -6.51
C ALA A 31 1.11 -8.63 -5.03
N GLN A 32 1.99 -7.81 -4.42
CA GLN A 32 2.32 -7.84 -2.99
C GLN A 32 1.11 -7.45 -2.14
N THR A 33 0.28 -6.50 -2.60
CA THR A 33 -0.96 -6.13 -1.91
C THR A 33 -2.01 -7.24 -2.02
N GLU A 34 -2.09 -7.90 -3.18
CA GLU A 34 -2.97 -9.04 -3.40
C GLU A 34 -2.49 -10.30 -2.69
N ASN A 35 -1.18 -10.48 -2.48
CA ASN A 35 -0.60 -11.69 -1.89
C ASN A 35 0.51 -11.30 -0.90
N PRO A 36 0.16 -10.78 0.28
CA PRO A 36 1.18 -10.24 1.16
C PRO A 36 2.07 -11.35 1.72
N ASP A 37 3.35 -11.00 1.94
CA ASP A 37 4.43 -11.86 2.44
C ASP A 37 4.90 -12.96 1.47
N ARG A 38 4.47 -12.92 0.21
CA ARG A 38 4.82 -13.93 -0.82
C ARG A 38 5.94 -13.50 -1.77
N ILE A 39 6.13 -12.20 -1.96
CA ILE A 39 7.02 -11.65 -2.99
C ILE A 39 7.90 -10.57 -2.38
N VAL A 40 9.21 -10.66 -2.63
CA VAL A 40 10.20 -9.61 -2.32
C VAL A 40 10.72 -9.04 -3.63
N LEU A 41 10.72 -7.72 -3.76
CA LEU A 41 11.29 -6.97 -4.89
C LEU A 41 12.73 -6.57 -4.58
N LEU A 42 13.63 -6.84 -5.52
CA LEU A 42 15.05 -6.54 -5.39
C LEU A 42 15.55 -5.84 -6.66
N ASP A 43 16.12 -4.64 -6.52
CA ASP A 43 16.80 -3.96 -7.63
C ASP A 43 18.31 -3.98 -7.41
N LEU A 44 19.02 -4.68 -8.29
CA LEU A 44 20.48 -4.76 -8.26
C LEU A 44 21.10 -3.63 -9.07
N ASP A 45 22.36 -3.34 -8.78
CA ASP A 45 23.14 -2.35 -9.52
C ASP A 45 23.32 -2.81 -10.98
N PRO A 46 22.94 -1.99 -11.99
CA PRO A 46 23.12 -2.33 -13.40
C PRO A 46 24.61 -2.45 -13.80
N ALA A 47 25.53 -1.79 -13.09
CA ALA A 47 26.97 -1.85 -13.35
C ALA A 47 27.65 -3.05 -12.68
N SER A 48 26.99 -3.72 -11.72
CA SER A 48 27.56 -4.86 -10.99
C SER A 48 27.32 -6.19 -11.71
N GLY A 49 28.34 -7.05 -11.72
CA GLY A 49 28.21 -8.47 -12.08
C GLY A 49 27.69 -9.35 -10.94
N ASP A 50 27.40 -8.76 -9.78
CA ASP A 50 27.00 -9.50 -8.58
C ASP A 50 25.70 -10.26 -8.84
N GLY A 51 25.76 -11.56 -8.52
CA GLY A 51 24.64 -12.48 -8.66
C GLY A 51 23.69 -12.38 -7.46
N LEU A 52 22.40 -12.61 -7.73
CA LEU A 52 21.32 -12.69 -6.74
C LEU A 52 21.72 -13.50 -5.50
N ASP A 53 22.41 -14.63 -5.70
CA ASP A 53 22.76 -15.58 -4.65
C ASP A 53 23.62 -14.97 -3.54
N SER A 54 24.45 -13.99 -3.87
CA SER A 54 25.35 -13.34 -2.91
C SER A 54 24.62 -12.44 -1.90
N VAL A 55 23.45 -11.92 -2.25
CA VAL A 55 22.71 -10.93 -1.44
C VAL A 55 21.36 -11.45 -0.94
N LEU A 56 20.82 -12.52 -1.55
CA LEU A 56 19.47 -13.00 -1.27
C LEU A 56 19.23 -13.32 0.21
N GLY A 57 20.18 -14.00 0.87
CA GLY A 57 20.07 -14.33 2.29
C GLY A 57 19.96 -13.07 3.17
N ALA A 58 20.81 -12.07 2.92
CA ALA A 58 20.79 -10.80 3.64
C ALA A 58 19.49 -10.02 3.37
N VAL A 59 19.04 -9.95 2.12
CA VAL A 59 17.77 -9.29 1.73
C VAL A 59 16.59 -9.92 2.47
N LEU A 60 16.47 -11.25 2.45
CA LEU A 60 15.35 -11.95 3.11
C LEU A 60 15.38 -11.76 4.63
N ALA A 61 16.57 -11.71 5.24
CA ALA A 61 16.73 -11.49 6.68
C ALA A 61 16.26 -10.09 7.13
N THR A 62 16.20 -9.09 6.23
CA THR A 62 15.69 -7.75 6.58
C THR A 62 14.20 -7.72 6.89
N GLY A 63 13.43 -8.69 6.37
CA GLY A 63 11.96 -8.65 6.41
C GLY A 63 11.33 -7.49 5.61
N GLU A 64 12.11 -6.80 4.77
CA GLU A 64 11.60 -5.70 3.94
C GLU A 64 11.11 -6.24 2.58
N PRO A 65 9.91 -5.82 2.14
CA PRO A 65 9.32 -6.34 0.90
C PRO A 65 9.98 -5.79 -0.37
N GLN A 66 10.78 -4.73 -0.24
CA GLN A 66 11.38 -3.99 -1.35
C GLN A 66 12.76 -3.48 -0.95
N VAL A 67 13.78 -3.86 -1.71
CA VAL A 67 15.18 -3.51 -1.42
C VAL A 67 15.91 -3.13 -2.72
N ALA A 68 16.70 -2.08 -2.68
CA ALA A 68 17.68 -1.76 -3.72
C ALA A 68 19.09 -2.00 -3.16
N VAL A 69 19.94 -2.63 -3.96
CA VAL A 69 21.33 -2.94 -3.58
C VAL A 69 22.27 -2.23 -4.54
N ARG A 70 23.20 -1.44 -3.98
CA ARG A 70 24.27 -0.73 -4.70
C ARG A 70 25.58 -1.01 -3.97
N GLY A 71 26.44 -1.83 -4.56
CA GLY A 71 27.61 -2.39 -3.87
C GLY A 71 27.21 -3.08 -2.56
N THR A 72 27.75 -2.62 -1.44
CA THR A 72 27.45 -3.14 -0.10
C THR A 72 26.29 -2.44 0.60
N THR A 73 25.67 -1.44 -0.03
CA THR A 73 24.60 -0.64 0.55
C THR A 73 23.23 -1.22 0.20
N PHE A 74 22.42 -1.44 1.23
CA PHE A 74 21.03 -1.87 1.12
C PHE A 74 20.11 -0.69 1.45
N SER A 75 19.31 -0.27 0.47
CA SER A 75 18.39 0.85 0.59
C SER A 75 16.96 0.35 0.51
N VAL A 76 16.07 0.92 1.34
CA VAL A 76 14.65 0.57 1.39
C VAL A 76 13.80 1.81 1.15
N PRO A 77 12.69 1.70 0.39
CA PRO A 77 11.89 2.87 0.06
C PRO A 77 11.12 3.33 1.29
N ARG A 78 11.14 4.65 1.53
CA ARG A 78 10.37 5.34 2.56
C ARG A 78 9.86 6.67 2.00
N LEU A 79 8.63 7.03 2.37
CA LEU A 79 8.15 8.38 2.11
C LEU A 79 8.76 9.34 3.13
N ALA A 80 9.20 10.49 2.65
CA ALA A 80 9.71 11.59 3.44
C ALA A 80 8.97 12.86 3.07
N ARG A 81 8.75 13.74 4.05
CA ARG A 81 8.24 15.08 3.77
C ARG A 81 9.29 15.87 3.01
N VAL A 82 8.86 16.53 1.95
CA VAL A 82 9.71 17.49 1.25
C VAL A 82 9.59 18.81 2.00
N GLY A 83 10.72 19.34 2.49
CA GLY A 83 10.75 20.67 3.10
C GLY A 83 10.67 21.77 2.05
N ASP A 84 10.11 22.92 2.44
CA ASP A 84 9.95 24.10 1.58
C ASP A 84 11.30 24.57 1.04
N ARG A 85 11.60 24.16 -0.20
CA ARG A 85 12.60 24.81 -1.03
C ARG A 85 11.89 25.24 -2.30
N THR A 86 11.04 26.25 -2.17
CA THR A 86 10.68 27.07 -3.31
C THR A 86 11.95 27.76 -3.77
N THR A 87 12.43 27.42 -4.96
CA THR A 87 13.53 28.17 -5.57
C THR A 87 12.97 29.50 -6.06
N ASP A 88 13.66 30.62 -5.79
CA ASP A 88 13.40 31.95 -6.39
C ASP A 88 13.80 31.97 -7.87
N GLY A 89 13.38 30.94 -8.62
CA GLY A 89 13.62 30.78 -10.03
C GLY A 89 12.63 31.57 -10.89
N PRO A 90 12.91 31.72 -12.20
CA PRO A 90 11.95 32.27 -13.14
C PRO A 90 10.66 31.43 -13.14
N ALA A 91 9.54 32.08 -13.49
CA ALA A 91 8.26 31.39 -13.61
C ALA A 91 8.35 30.28 -14.65
N VAL A 92 7.97 29.05 -14.27
CA VAL A 92 8.01 27.86 -15.15
C VAL A 92 7.02 27.98 -16.31
N PHE A 93 5.96 28.77 -16.12
CA PHE A 93 4.95 29.03 -17.13
C PHE A 93 4.88 30.53 -17.39
N GLY A 94 4.59 30.91 -18.63
CA GLY A 94 4.50 32.31 -19.05
C GLY A 94 3.49 32.53 -20.17
N PRO A 95 3.19 33.80 -20.49
CA PRO A 95 2.17 34.16 -21.48
C PRO A 95 2.59 33.92 -22.93
N GLU A 96 3.89 33.93 -23.24
CA GLU A 96 4.40 33.90 -24.62
C GLU A 96 4.39 32.50 -25.25
N GLY A 97 4.56 31.46 -24.43
CA GLY A 97 4.66 30.08 -24.86
C GLY A 97 3.31 29.35 -24.86
N THR A 98 3.23 28.29 -25.68
CA THR A 98 2.10 27.38 -25.71
C THR A 98 2.28 26.26 -24.69
N VAL A 99 1.23 25.95 -23.93
CA VAL A 99 1.17 24.78 -23.04
C VAL A 99 0.23 23.73 -23.63
N LEU A 100 0.75 22.52 -23.84
CA LEU A 100 -0.04 21.35 -24.23
C LEU A 100 -0.56 20.65 -22.97
N VAL A 101 -1.88 20.58 -22.81
CA VAL A 101 -2.54 19.74 -21.80
C VAL A 101 -3.19 18.55 -22.51
N SER A 102 -2.64 17.36 -22.32
CA SER A 102 -3.18 16.14 -22.95
C SER A 102 -4.02 15.34 -21.96
N GLY A 103 -5.29 15.11 -22.30
CA GLY A 103 -6.31 14.54 -21.44
C GLY A 103 -7.29 15.62 -20.99
N ALA A 104 -8.46 15.70 -21.64
CA ALA A 104 -9.47 16.72 -21.34
C ALA A 104 -10.50 16.30 -20.26
N GLY A 105 -10.15 15.31 -19.43
CA GLY A 105 -11.00 14.94 -18.29
C GLY A 105 -10.95 15.99 -17.17
N THR A 106 -11.67 15.73 -16.08
CA THR A 106 -11.81 16.65 -14.94
C THR A 106 -10.49 17.29 -14.48
N LEU A 107 -9.43 16.48 -14.28
CA LEU A 107 -8.11 16.99 -13.86
C LEU A 107 -7.42 17.84 -14.94
N GLY A 108 -7.58 17.50 -16.22
CA GLY A 108 -7.05 18.31 -17.32
C GLY A 108 -7.71 19.68 -17.40
N GLY A 109 -9.04 19.72 -17.25
CA GLY A 109 -9.78 20.98 -17.17
C GLY A 109 -9.39 21.82 -15.95
N LEU A 110 -9.22 21.19 -14.78
CA LEU A 110 -8.77 21.87 -13.57
C LEU A 110 -7.39 22.52 -13.75
N VAL A 111 -6.43 21.76 -14.29
CA VAL A 111 -5.08 22.27 -14.55
C VAL A 111 -5.09 23.36 -15.61
N ALA A 112 -5.86 23.22 -16.70
CA ALA A 112 -5.96 24.24 -17.73
C ALA A 112 -6.46 25.59 -17.17
N ARG A 113 -7.50 25.56 -16.33
CA ARG A 113 -8.00 26.75 -15.62
C ARG A 113 -6.94 27.35 -14.72
N HIS A 114 -6.25 26.51 -13.94
CA HIS A 114 -5.19 26.97 -13.04
C HIS A 114 -4.01 27.60 -13.80
N LEU A 115 -3.59 27.03 -14.92
CA LEU A 115 -2.54 27.57 -15.77
C LEU A 115 -2.88 28.98 -16.30
N VAL A 116 -4.11 29.20 -16.75
CA VAL A 116 -4.53 30.52 -17.26
C VAL A 116 -4.68 31.55 -16.13
N ALA A 117 -5.35 31.17 -15.05
CA ALA A 117 -5.70 32.06 -13.95
C ALA A 117 -4.50 32.42 -13.05
N ARG A 118 -3.69 31.41 -12.67
CA ARG A 118 -2.60 31.57 -11.70
C ARG A 118 -1.23 31.79 -12.34
N HIS A 119 -0.98 31.12 -13.45
CA HIS A 119 0.33 31.12 -14.14
C HIS A 119 0.37 32.04 -15.37
N GLY A 120 -0.75 32.67 -15.73
CA GLY A 120 -0.79 33.66 -16.80
C GLY A 120 -0.60 33.07 -18.20
N VAL A 121 -0.78 31.76 -18.39
CA VAL A 121 -0.70 31.12 -19.71
C VAL A 121 -1.75 31.72 -20.64
N ARG A 122 -1.37 32.01 -21.89
CA ARG A 122 -2.26 32.60 -22.91
C ARG A 122 -2.44 31.74 -24.14
N HIS A 123 -1.61 30.73 -24.36
CA HIS A 123 -1.76 29.81 -25.49
C HIS A 123 -1.87 28.39 -24.95
N LEU A 124 -3.03 27.76 -25.19
CA LEU A 124 -3.31 26.40 -24.74
C LEU A 124 -3.68 25.49 -25.90
N VAL A 125 -3.12 24.29 -25.89
CA VAL A 125 -3.58 23.17 -26.70
C VAL A 125 -4.18 22.13 -25.77
N LEU A 126 -5.48 21.88 -25.89
CA LEU A 126 -6.20 20.86 -25.14
C LEU A 126 -6.39 19.64 -26.04
N ALA A 127 -5.56 18.63 -25.86
CA ALA A 127 -5.58 17.44 -26.71
C ALA A 127 -6.32 16.28 -26.03
N SER A 128 -7.30 15.69 -26.72
CA SER A 128 -7.96 14.45 -26.28
C SER A 128 -8.49 13.67 -27.48
N ARG A 129 -8.85 12.39 -27.31
CA ARG A 129 -9.39 11.59 -28.43
C ARG A 129 -10.68 12.17 -29.02
N GLN A 130 -11.54 12.73 -28.18
CA GLN A 130 -12.80 13.37 -28.59
C GLN A 130 -12.59 14.83 -29.03
N GLY A 131 -11.48 15.47 -28.63
CA GLY A 131 -11.15 16.83 -29.05
C GLY A 131 -12.26 17.83 -28.66
N PRO A 132 -12.71 18.69 -29.60
CA PRO A 132 -13.83 19.62 -29.39
C PRO A 132 -15.13 18.95 -28.96
N ASP A 133 -15.34 17.68 -29.32
CA ASP A 133 -16.57 16.93 -29.03
C ASP A 133 -16.55 16.25 -27.65
N ALA A 134 -15.51 16.47 -26.84
CA ALA A 134 -15.45 15.95 -25.48
C ALA A 134 -16.47 16.66 -24.59
N ASP A 135 -17.12 15.91 -23.69
CA ASP A 135 -18.11 16.44 -22.77
C ASP A 135 -17.54 17.60 -21.93
N GLY A 136 -18.20 18.76 -21.96
CA GLY A 136 -17.76 19.97 -21.26
C GLY A 136 -16.58 20.72 -21.88
N MET A 137 -16.05 20.29 -23.04
CA MET A 137 -14.95 20.97 -23.71
C MET A 137 -15.33 22.35 -24.22
N ALA A 138 -16.52 22.50 -24.81
CA ALA A 138 -16.99 23.79 -25.32
C ALA A 138 -17.06 24.84 -24.21
N ASP A 139 -17.61 24.47 -23.05
CA ASP A 139 -17.69 25.34 -21.87
C ASP A 139 -16.29 25.67 -21.32
N LEU A 140 -15.41 24.67 -21.24
CA LEU A 140 -14.02 24.89 -20.82
C LEU A 140 -13.28 25.86 -21.75
N VAL A 141 -13.41 25.69 -23.07
CA VAL A 141 -12.80 26.58 -24.06
C VAL A 141 -13.34 28.00 -23.93
N ALA A 142 -14.66 28.16 -23.79
CA ALA A 142 -15.29 29.46 -23.57
C ALA A 142 -14.77 30.15 -22.31
N ASP A 143 -14.77 29.45 -21.17
CA ASP A 143 -14.33 29.98 -19.88
C ASP A 143 -12.85 30.41 -19.89
N LEU A 144 -11.97 29.66 -20.57
CA LEU A 144 -10.56 30.01 -20.69
C LEU A 144 -10.35 31.18 -21.66
N THR A 145 -11.17 31.26 -22.71
CA THR A 145 -11.13 32.37 -23.68
C THR A 145 -11.59 33.68 -23.04
N GLU A 146 -12.63 33.65 -22.20
CA GLU A 146 -13.08 34.81 -21.42
C GLU A 146 -11.98 35.33 -20.47
N GLN A 147 -11.10 34.45 -20.00
CA GLN A 147 -9.92 34.79 -19.19
C GLN A 147 -8.72 35.26 -20.03
N GLY A 148 -8.88 35.40 -21.35
CA GLY A 148 -7.88 35.94 -22.26
C GLY A 148 -6.91 34.92 -22.85
N ALA A 149 -7.17 33.61 -22.73
CA ALA A 149 -6.37 32.59 -23.39
C ALA A 149 -6.90 32.27 -24.81
N THR A 150 -5.98 32.06 -25.74
CA THR A 150 -6.28 31.40 -27.02
C THR A 150 -6.18 29.89 -26.81
N VAL A 151 -7.29 29.19 -27.01
CA VAL A 151 -7.39 27.75 -26.75
C VAL A 151 -7.69 26.99 -28.03
N SER A 152 -6.88 25.96 -28.32
CA SER A 152 -7.12 25.02 -29.40
C SER A 152 -7.48 23.65 -28.81
N ALA A 153 -8.75 23.24 -28.96
CA ALA A 153 -9.18 21.88 -28.63
C ALA A 153 -8.93 20.97 -29.83
N VAL A 154 -8.09 19.95 -29.67
CA VAL A 154 -7.66 19.08 -30.77
C VAL A 154 -8.01 17.62 -30.50
N ALA A 155 -8.68 17.00 -31.48
CA ALA A 155 -8.92 15.56 -31.49
C ALA A 155 -7.62 14.82 -31.82
N CYS A 156 -6.93 14.31 -30.80
CA CYS A 156 -5.67 13.62 -30.95
C CYS A 156 -5.54 12.48 -29.93
N ASP A 157 -5.22 11.29 -30.43
CA ASP A 157 -4.85 10.15 -29.58
C ASP A 157 -3.34 10.22 -29.32
N MET A 158 -2.95 10.47 -28.07
CA MET A 158 -1.54 10.59 -27.71
C MET A 158 -0.77 9.27 -27.88
N SER A 159 -1.46 8.13 -27.91
CA SER A 159 -0.84 6.83 -28.17
C SER A 159 -0.48 6.60 -29.64
N ASP A 160 -0.88 7.50 -30.55
CA ASP A 160 -0.52 7.48 -31.97
C ASP A 160 0.60 8.50 -32.23
N ARG A 161 1.81 8.01 -32.48
CA ARG A 161 3.01 8.85 -32.64
C ARG A 161 2.88 9.86 -33.78
N ASP A 162 2.28 9.48 -34.91
CA ASP A 162 2.19 10.33 -36.09
C ASP A 162 1.17 11.45 -35.86
N ARG A 163 0.08 11.15 -35.14
CA ARG A 163 -0.87 12.18 -34.70
C ARG A 163 -0.26 13.16 -33.70
N VAL A 164 0.56 12.67 -32.77
CA VAL A 164 1.29 13.55 -31.84
C VAL A 164 2.27 14.43 -32.61
N ALA A 165 3.02 13.89 -33.57
CA ALA A 165 3.92 14.68 -34.40
C ALA A 165 3.18 15.77 -35.19
N ALA A 166 2.04 15.43 -35.80
CA ALA A 166 1.20 16.39 -36.51
C ALA A 166 0.63 17.47 -35.58
N LEU A 167 0.21 17.11 -34.36
CA LEU A 167 -0.24 18.07 -33.35
C LEU A 167 0.88 19.04 -32.98
N LEU A 168 2.06 18.53 -32.66
CA LEU A 168 3.21 19.36 -32.27
C LEU A 168 3.63 20.30 -33.41
N ALA A 169 3.63 19.84 -34.65
CA ALA A 169 3.93 20.65 -35.83
C ALA A 169 2.86 21.72 -36.14
N SER A 170 1.67 21.62 -35.54
CA SER A 170 0.61 22.62 -35.70
C SER A 170 0.74 23.81 -34.74
N VAL A 171 1.64 23.72 -33.74
CA VAL A 171 1.90 24.82 -32.80
C VAL A 171 2.63 25.95 -33.52
N PRO A 172 2.13 27.21 -33.48
CA PRO A 172 2.77 28.31 -34.21
C PRO A 172 4.16 28.66 -33.68
N ASP A 173 5.12 28.92 -34.59
CA ASP A 173 6.48 29.35 -34.22
C ASP A 173 6.51 30.67 -33.43
N ALA A 174 5.51 31.53 -33.61
CA ALA A 174 5.38 32.79 -32.86
C ALA A 174 5.08 32.56 -31.37
N HIS A 175 4.49 31.42 -31.02
CA HIS A 175 4.12 31.01 -29.67
C HIS A 175 4.54 29.55 -29.47
N PRO A 176 5.87 29.28 -29.39
CA PRO A 176 6.38 27.92 -29.42
C PRO A 176 5.88 27.10 -28.23
N LEU A 177 5.87 25.78 -28.37
CA LEU A 177 5.55 24.89 -27.25
C LEU A 177 6.65 25.01 -26.18
N THR A 178 6.28 25.47 -24.99
CA THR A 178 7.21 25.61 -23.85
C THR A 178 6.90 24.65 -22.72
N ALA A 179 5.68 24.08 -22.66
CA ALA A 179 5.38 23.08 -21.63
C ALA A 179 4.39 22.00 -22.07
N VAL A 180 4.54 20.84 -21.45
CA VAL A 180 3.62 19.70 -21.57
C VAL A 180 3.10 19.32 -20.19
N VAL A 181 1.77 19.18 -20.06
CA VAL A 181 1.11 18.59 -18.89
C VAL A 181 0.24 17.41 -19.34
N HIS A 182 0.67 16.21 -19.02
CA HIS A 182 0.01 14.98 -19.41
C HIS A 182 -0.88 14.44 -18.29
N THR A 183 -2.20 14.48 -18.47
CA THR A 183 -3.21 14.02 -17.50
C THR A 183 -4.01 12.81 -17.99
N ALA A 184 -3.78 12.36 -19.22
CA ALA A 184 -4.53 11.27 -19.81
C ALA A 184 -4.32 9.94 -19.06
N GLY A 185 -5.38 9.13 -19.03
CA GLY A 185 -5.38 7.84 -18.37
C GLY A 185 -6.74 7.16 -18.48
N VAL A 186 -6.73 5.85 -18.41
CA VAL A 186 -7.91 4.99 -18.30
C VAL A 186 -7.65 3.91 -17.26
N LEU A 187 -8.72 3.39 -16.65
CA LEU A 187 -8.66 2.24 -15.76
C LEU A 187 -9.22 1.01 -16.49
N ASP A 188 -8.68 -0.15 -16.18
CA ASP A 188 -9.18 -1.46 -16.62
C ASP A 188 -8.77 -2.47 -15.53
N ASP A 189 -9.36 -2.29 -14.35
CA ASP A 189 -8.93 -2.95 -13.12
C ASP A 189 -9.20 -4.46 -13.17
N GLY A 190 -8.31 -5.22 -12.54
CA GLY A 190 -8.33 -6.66 -12.44
C GLY A 190 -7.20 -7.16 -11.54
N VAL A 191 -7.48 -8.22 -10.77
CA VAL A 191 -6.44 -8.90 -9.98
C VAL A 191 -5.38 -9.48 -10.91
N ILE A 192 -4.14 -9.61 -10.41
CA ILE A 192 -2.98 -10.02 -11.22
C ILE A 192 -3.24 -11.31 -11.99
N GLY A 193 -3.91 -12.30 -11.39
CA GLY A 193 -4.23 -13.57 -12.03
C GLY A 193 -5.24 -13.50 -13.18
N THR A 194 -5.88 -12.36 -13.38
CA THR A 194 -6.89 -12.13 -14.44
C THR A 194 -6.46 -11.08 -15.46
N LEU A 195 -5.29 -10.46 -15.28
CA LEU A 195 -4.78 -9.48 -16.22
C LEU A 195 -4.37 -10.15 -17.53
N THR A 196 -4.82 -9.58 -18.65
CA THR A 196 -4.44 -10.00 -20.00
C THR A 196 -3.57 -8.95 -20.68
N PRO A 197 -2.78 -9.30 -21.71
CA PRO A 197 -2.01 -8.33 -22.48
C PRO A 197 -2.86 -7.18 -23.02
N GLU A 198 -4.11 -7.43 -23.42
CA GLU A 198 -5.02 -6.43 -23.96
C GLU A 198 -5.46 -5.42 -22.89
N ARG A 199 -5.73 -5.89 -21.65
CA ARG A 199 -6.05 -5.02 -20.51
C ARG A 199 -4.85 -4.18 -20.09
N LEU A 200 -3.64 -4.73 -20.18
CA LEU A 200 -2.41 -3.95 -19.98
C LEU A 200 -2.27 -2.89 -21.08
N ALA A 201 -2.34 -3.28 -22.35
CA ALA A 201 -2.18 -2.38 -23.49
C ALA A 201 -3.18 -1.23 -23.45
N ARG A 202 -4.44 -1.48 -23.07
CA ARG A 202 -5.47 -0.44 -22.93
C ARG A 202 -5.08 0.65 -21.92
N VAL A 203 -4.50 0.26 -20.79
CA VAL A 203 -4.08 1.21 -19.73
C VAL A 203 -2.73 1.86 -20.07
N PHE A 204 -1.84 1.13 -20.74
CA PHE A 204 -0.53 1.62 -21.15
C PHE A 204 -0.63 2.66 -22.28
N ALA A 205 -1.50 2.47 -23.27
CA ALA A 205 -1.61 3.34 -24.44
C ALA A 205 -1.73 4.84 -24.08
N PRO A 206 -2.71 5.30 -23.28
CA PRO A 206 -2.87 6.72 -22.98
C PRO A 206 -1.88 7.24 -21.94
N LYS A 207 -0.97 6.41 -21.41
CA LYS A 207 0.03 6.80 -20.39
C LYS A 207 1.46 6.55 -20.88
N VAL A 208 1.85 5.29 -20.96
CA VAL A 208 3.19 4.85 -21.33
C VAL A 208 3.51 5.23 -22.77
N ASP A 209 2.70 4.80 -23.74
CA ASP A 209 2.98 5.08 -25.15
C ASP A 209 2.87 6.59 -25.44
N ALA A 210 1.83 7.23 -24.89
CA ALA A 210 1.67 8.67 -24.94
C ALA A 210 2.88 9.46 -24.44
N VAL A 211 3.37 9.14 -23.24
CA VAL A 211 4.52 9.85 -22.66
C VAL A 211 5.81 9.50 -23.40
N ARG A 212 5.96 8.29 -23.94
CA ARG A 212 7.11 7.97 -24.82
C ARG A 212 7.11 8.81 -26.09
N HIS A 213 5.98 8.95 -26.76
CA HIS A 213 5.90 9.77 -27.97
C HIS A 213 6.15 11.25 -27.67
N LEU A 214 5.51 11.78 -26.62
CA LEU A 214 5.76 13.15 -26.15
C LEU A 214 7.23 13.34 -25.77
N ASP A 215 7.84 12.38 -25.08
CA ASP A 215 9.25 12.43 -24.68
C ASP A 215 10.15 12.53 -25.92
N GLU A 216 10.05 11.56 -26.82
CA GLU A 216 10.85 11.45 -28.04
C GLU A 216 10.72 12.68 -28.94
N LEU A 217 9.50 13.15 -29.18
CA LEU A 217 9.22 14.23 -30.13
C LEU A 217 9.52 15.63 -29.58
N THR A 218 9.65 15.79 -28.25
CA THR A 218 9.92 17.09 -27.62
C THR A 218 11.34 17.25 -27.08
N ARG A 219 12.20 16.21 -27.18
CA ARG A 219 13.59 16.25 -26.68
C ARG A 219 14.45 17.36 -27.30
N GLY A 220 14.15 17.77 -28.52
CA GLY A 220 14.85 18.86 -29.22
C GLY A 220 14.25 20.25 -28.99
N LEU A 221 13.17 20.36 -28.20
CA LEU A 221 12.50 21.62 -27.89
C LEU A 221 13.01 22.17 -26.56
N ASP A 222 13.08 23.50 -26.46
CA ASP A 222 13.44 24.21 -25.23
C ASP A 222 12.22 24.31 -24.30
N LEU A 223 11.82 23.18 -23.74
CA LEU A 223 10.71 23.14 -22.79
C LEU A 223 11.16 23.66 -21.41
N ASP A 224 10.29 24.43 -20.77
CA ASP A 224 10.42 24.83 -19.36
C ASP A 224 9.84 23.75 -18.43
N ALA A 225 8.82 23.02 -18.88
CA ALA A 225 8.16 21.99 -18.09
C ALA A 225 7.69 20.77 -18.90
N PHE A 226 7.85 19.60 -18.29
CA PHE A 226 7.25 18.34 -18.75
C PHE A 226 6.68 17.63 -17.51
N VAL A 227 5.38 17.77 -17.29
CA VAL A 227 4.69 17.26 -16.10
C VAL A 227 3.77 16.11 -16.48
N VAL A 228 3.87 14.98 -15.78
CA VAL A 228 2.98 13.83 -15.97
C VAL A 228 2.20 13.54 -14.69
N PHE A 229 0.90 13.28 -14.85
CA PHE A 229 0.04 12.86 -13.75
C PHE A 229 0.12 11.35 -13.64
N SER A 230 0.87 10.94 -12.62
CA SER A 230 0.98 9.57 -12.13
C SER A 230 -0.07 9.34 -11.03
N SER A 231 0.05 8.22 -10.32
CA SER A 231 -0.85 7.88 -9.22
C SER A 231 -0.08 7.24 -8.07
N GLY A 232 -0.54 7.50 -6.85
CA GLY A 232 -0.08 6.81 -5.65
C GLY A 232 -0.18 5.28 -5.76
N SER A 233 -1.04 4.73 -6.63
CA SER A 233 -1.09 3.28 -6.88
C SER A 233 0.25 2.70 -7.37
N GLY A 234 1.03 3.45 -8.17
CA GLY A 234 2.38 3.05 -8.60
C GLY A 234 3.41 3.06 -7.46
N VAL A 235 3.17 3.89 -6.44
CA VAL A 235 4.06 4.03 -5.27
C VAL A 235 3.71 3.03 -4.17
N PHE A 236 2.43 2.99 -3.76
CA PHE A 236 1.94 2.17 -2.66
C PHE A 236 1.60 0.73 -3.07
N GLY A 237 1.32 0.50 -4.35
CA GLY A 237 0.60 -0.69 -4.80
C GLY A 237 -0.89 -0.60 -4.45
N SER A 238 -1.72 -1.20 -5.30
CA SER A 238 -3.17 -1.29 -5.07
C SER A 238 -3.68 -2.61 -5.63
N ALA A 239 -4.34 -3.41 -4.78
CA ALA A 239 -4.92 -4.68 -5.21
C ALA A 239 -5.93 -4.44 -6.32
N GLY A 240 -5.88 -5.26 -7.38
CA GLY A 240 -6.72 -5.11 -8.55
C GLY A 240 -6.26 -4.03 -9.54
N GLN A 241 -5.18 -3.32 -9.27
CA GLN A 241 -4.69 -2.24 -10.14
C GLN A 241 -3.26 -2.50 -10.62
N GLY A 242 -2.95 -3.75 -10.98
CA GLY A 242 -1.61 -4.14 -11.42
C GLY A 242 -1.15 -3.41 -12.69
N ASN A 243 -2.00 -3.35 -13.71
CA ASN A 243 -1.74 -2.63 -14.96
C ASN A 243 -1.63 -1.10 -14.76
N TYR A 244 -2.52 -0.50 -13.95
CA TYR A 244 -2.49 0.93 -13.67
C TYR A 244 -1.28 1.32 -12.81
N ALA A 245 -0.94 0.55 -11.78
CA ALA A 245 0.26 0.77 -10.98
C ALA A 245 1.53 0.64 -11.83
N ALA A 246 1.57 -0.33 -12.75
CA ALA A 246 2.68 -0.49 -13.70
C ALA A 246 2.85 0.71 -14.62
N ALA A 247 1.77 1.18 -15.25
CA ALA A 247 1.82 2.34 -16.13
C ALA A 247 2.30 3.59 -15.39
N ASN A 248 1.82 3.84 -14.18
CA ASN A 248 2.22 5.00 -13.37
C ASN A 248 3.67 4.89 -12.88
N ALA A 249 4.15 3.71 -12.49
CA ALA A 249 5.54 3.50 -12.12
C ALA A 249 6.51 3.70 -13.31
N PHE A 250 6.08 3.36 -14.54
CA PHE A 250 6.81 3.72 -15.75
C PHE A 250 6.93 5.25 -15.89
N LEU A 251 5.84 5.99 -15.71
CA LEU A 251 5.84 7.46 -15.80
C LEU A 251 6.81 8.08 -14.79
N ASP A 252 6.79 7.60 -13.55
CA ASP A 252 7.69 8.04 -12.48
C ASP A 252 9.17 7.87 -12.88
N ALA A 253 9.50 6.70 -13.41
CA ALA A 253 10.84 6.38 -13.90
C ALA A 253 11.24 7.18 -15.14
N ALA A 254 10.32 7.38 -16.08
CA ALA A 254 10.56 8.16 -17.30
C ALA A 254 10.92 9.61 -16.96
N MET A 255 10.25 10.23 -15.99
CA MET A 255 10.57 11.60 -15.55
C MET A 255 11.91 11.68 -14.82
N ALA A 256 12.24 10.66 -14.01
CA ALA A 256 13.58 10.53 -13.43
C ALA A 256 14.67 10.41 -14.50
N ASN A 257 14.43 9.64 -15.55
CA ASN A 257 15.33 9.48 -16.68
C ASN A 257 15.47 10.80 -17.49
N ARG A 258 14.37 11.51 -17.77
CA ARG A 258 14.40 12.82 -18.44
C ARG A 258 15.27 13.82 -17.69
N ARG A 259 15.11 13.93 -16.37
CA ARG A 259 15.93 14.81 -15.53
C ARG A 259 17.40 14.41 -15.51
N ALA A 260 17.70 13.12 -15.49
CA ALA A 260 19.07 12.64 -15.57
C ALA A 260 19.75 13.05 -16.89
N ALA A 261 18.97 13.21 -17.97
CA ALA A 261 19.43 13.73 -19.25
C ALA A 261 19.48 15.27 -19.33
N GLY A 262 19.25 15.98 -18.23
CA GLY A 262 19.24 17.45 -18.18
C GLY A 262 17.98 18.11 -18.74
N LEU A 263 16.93 17.33 -19.03
CA LEU A 263 15.66 17.82 -19.55
C LEU A 263 14.63 17.98 -18.42
N PRO A 264 13.67 18.92 -18.54
CA PRO A 264 12.55 19.00 -17.61
C PRO A 264 11.78 17.67 -17.57
N GLY A 265 11.39 17.27 -16.37
CA GLY A 265 10.60 16.07 -16.12
C GLY A 265 10.10 16.04 -14.68
N LEU A 266 8.79 15.95 -14.50
CA LEU A 266 8.15 15.91 -13.19
C LEU A 266 6.99 14.92 -13.21
N SER A 267 7.08 13.88 -12.38
CA SER A 267 5.96 12.98 -12.13
C SER A 267 5.27 13.32 -10.82
N LEU A 268 3.95 13.47 -10.87
CA LEU A 268 3.09 13.70 -9.72
C LEU A 268 2.26 12.44 -9.44
N ALA A 269 2.71 11.63 -8.49
CA ALA A 269 2.00 10.43 -8.06
C ALA A 269 0.85 10.80 -7.11
N TRP A 270 -0.25 11.28 -7.68
CA TRP A 270 -1.37 11.84 -6.94
C TRP A 270 -2.04 10.84 -5.99
N GLY A 271 -2.40 11.31 -4.80
CA GLY A 271 -3.33 10.66 -3.90
C GLY A 271 -4.78 10.74 -4.39
N LEU A 272 -5.72 10.50 -3.47
CA LEU A 272 -7.15 10.54 -3.77
C LEU A 272 -7.63 11.99 -3.98
N TRP A 273 -8.50 12.22 -4.95
CA TRP A 273 -9.18 13.49 -5.18
C TRP A 273 -10.66 13.40 -4.78
N GLU A 274 -11.23 14.47 -4.24
CA GLU A 274 -12.63 14.55 -3.80
C GLU A 274 -13.62 14.54 -4.97
N GLN A 275 -13.25 15.18 -6.09
CA GLN A 275 -14.09 15.26 -7.28
C GLN A 275 -14.10 13.90 -8.01
N ALA A 276 -15.17 13.13 -7.77
CA ALA A 276 -15.41 11.81 -8.35
C ALA A 276 -16.04 11.88 -9.76
N THR A 277 -15.46 12.66 -10.68
CA THR A 277 -15.89 12.67 -12.09
C THR A 277 -14.75 12.22 -13.01
N GLY A 278 -15.04 11.33 -13.97
CA GLY A 278 -14.03 10.75 -14.87
C GLY A 278 -13.26 9.58 -14.25
N LEU A 279 -11.93 9.57 -14.35
CA LEU A 279 -11.06 8.45 -13.95
C LEU A 279 -11.21 8.05 -12.47
N THR A 280 -11.48 9.02 -11.58
CA THR A 280 -11.70 8.81 -10.13
C THR A 280 -13.15 8.44 -9.79
N ALA A 281 -14.09 8.54 -10.74
CA ALA A 281 -15.48 8.14 -10.56
C ALA A 281 -15.65 6.61 -10.49
N HIS A 282 -14.71 5.86 -11.06
CA HIS A 282 -14.69 4.40 -11.04
C HIS A 282 -13.99 3.80 -9.81
N LEU A 283 -13.40 4.65 -8.94
CA LEU A 283 -13.04 4.23 -7.59
C LEU A 283 -14.35 4.00 -6.84
N GLY A 284 -14.88 2.77 -6.90
CA GLY A 284 -16.11 2.39 -6.20
C GLY A 284 -16.01 2.72 -4.70
N GLY A 285 -17.13 2.69 -3.97
CA GLY A 285 -17.14 2.98 -2.53
C GLY A 285 -16.13 2.18 -1.72
N ALA A 286 -15.77 0.97 -2.18
CA ALA A 286 -14.72 0.13 -1.63
C ALA A 286 -13.31 0.74 -1.74
N ASP A 287 -12.97 1.40 -2.85
CA ASP A 287 -11.66 1.99 -3.12
C ASP A 287 -11.42 3.24 -2.29
N GLN A 288 -12.44 4.08 -2.17
CA GLN A 288 -12.42 5.25 -1.30
C GLN A 288 -12.30 4.83 0.17
N ALA A 289 -13.07 3.83 0.61
CA ALA A 289 -12.97 3.30 1.97
C ALA A 289 -11.63 2.61 2.26
N ARG A 290 -10.98 2.02 1.24
CA ARG A 290 -9.65 1.38 1.31
C ARG A 290 -8.53 2.40 1.48
N MET A 291 -8.61 3.53 0.77
CA MET A 291 -7.63 4.60 0.81
C MET A 291 -7.75 5.41 2.12
N SER A 292 -8.97 5.75 2.54
CA SER A 292 -9.25 6.41 3.83
C SER A 292 -8.73 5.62 5.04
N ARG A 293 -8.81 4.28 5.02
CA ARG A 293 -8.29 3.42 6.10
C ARG A 293 -6.76 3.28 6.14
N ARG A 294 -6.05 3.64 5.07
CA ARG A 294 -4.58 3.81 5.08
C ARG A 294 -4.17 5.23 5.51
N GLY A 295 -5.12 5.99 6.05
CA GLY A 295 -4.97 7.40 6.40
C GLY A 295 -4.87 8.31 5.19
N VAL A 296 -5.22 7.87 3.97
CA VAL A 296 -5.18 8.76 2.79
C VAL A 296 -6.52 9.47 2.66
N VAL A 297 -6.50 10.78 2.79
CA VAL A 297 -7.69 11.64 2.70
C VAL A 297 -7.80 12.21 1.29
N ALA A 298 -9.04 12.42 0.82
CA ALA A 298 -9.29 13.06 -0.46
C ALA A 298 -8.79 14.52 -0.45
N LEU A 299 -8.11 14.91 -1.52
CA LEU A 299 -7.69 16.28 -1.82
C LEU A 299 -8.82 17.04 -2.48
N THR A 300 -9.06 18.26 -2.03
CA THR A 300 -9.91 19.21 -2.77
C THR A 300 -9.19 19.70 -4.03
N ALA A 301 -9.94 20.30 -4.96
CA ALA A 301 -9.37 20.93 -6.16
C ALA A 301 -8.29 21.98 -5.80
N ASP A 302 -8.58 22.84 -4.84
CA ASP A 302 -7.68 23.91 -4.39
C ASP A 302 -6.42 23.35 -3.71
N GLU A 303 -6.58 22.33 -2.86
CA GLU A 303 -5.43 21.64 -2.24
C GLU A 303 -4.54 20.99 -3.29
N GLY A 304 -5.14 20.34 -4.28
CA GLY A 304 -4.43 19.71 -5.38
C GLY A 304 -3.67 20.72 -6.24
N MET A 305 -4.26 21.86 -6.58
CA MET A 305 -3.58 22.90 -7.35
C MET A 305 -2.49 23.62 -6.55
N ALA A 306 -2.68 23.83 -5.25
CA ALA A 306 -1.61 24.34 -4.38
C ALA A 306 -0.40 23.38 -4.33
N LEU A 307 -0.65 22.06 -4.29
CA LEU A 307 0.40 21.06 -4.38
C LEU A 307 1.05 20.99 -5.78
N PHE A 308 0.29 21.22 -6.85
CA PHE A 308 0.83 21.34 -8.19
C PHE A 308 1.81 22.51 -8.29
N ASP A 309 1.46 23.68 -7.76
CA ASP A 309 2.34 24.86 -7.72
C ASP A 309 3.64 24.59 -6.97
N ALA A 310 3.53 24.00 -5.77
CA ALA A 310 4.70 23.63 -4.97
C ALA A 310 5.59 22.60 -5.68
N ALA A 311 4.99 21.67 -6.42
CA ALA A 311 5.71 20.62 -7.13
C ALA A 311 6.44 21.13 -8.37
N VAL A 312 5.79 22.00 -9.15
CA VAL A 312 6.38 22.63 -10.35
C VAL A 312 7.55 23.54 -9.96
N ALA A 313 7.44 24.24 -8.83
CA ALA A 313 8.54 25.04 -8.27
C ALA A 313 9.68 24.19 -7.66
N SER A 314 9.57 22.85 -7.69
CA SER A 314 10.56 21.96 -7.08
C SER A 314 11.58 21.42 -8.09
N GLU A 315 12.79 21.18 -7.63
CA GLU A 315 13.83 20.49 -8.42
C GLU A 315 13.72 18.95 -8.33
N ARG A 316 12.54 18.40 -8.06
CA ARG A 316 12.34 16.95 -7.90
C ARG A 316 11.82 16.31 -9.19
N ALA A 317 12.24 15.07 -9.45
CA ALA A 317 11.75 14.27 -10.58
C ALA A 317 10.39 13.63 -10.33
N GLN A 318 10.13 13.32 -9.07
CA GLN A 318 8.95 12.59 -8.63
C GLN A 318 8.55 13.15 -7.27
N LEU A 319 7.27 13.47 -7.14
CA LEU A 319 6.63 13.84 -5.89
C LEU A 319 5.36 13.02 -5.72
N VAL A 320 4.93 12.85 -4.47
CA VAL A 320 3.70 12.15 -4.10
C VAL A 320 2.78 13.16 -3.42
N PRO A 321 1.97 13.93 -4.17
CA PRO A 321 1.02 14.84 -3.57
C PRO A 321 -0.12 14.03 -2.96
N VAL A 322 -0.09 13.89 -1.64
CA VAL A 322 -1.05 13.06 -0.89
C VAL A 322 -1.35 13.69 0.46
N LYS A 323 -2.63 13.67 0.84
CA LYS A 323 -3.09 14.10 2.17
C LYS A 323 -3.16 12.88 3.08
N LEU A 324 -2.38 12.89 4.16
CA LEU A 324 -2.27 11.77 5.08
C LEU A 324 -2.72 12.14 6.50
N ASP A 325 -3.69 11.41 7.04
CA ASP A 325 -3.97 11.34 8.47
C ASP A 325 -3.06 10.28 9.14
N LEU A 326 -1.92 10.76 9.62
CA LEU A 326 -0.95 9.92 10.33
C LEU A 326 -1.41 9.52 11.74
N ARG A 327 -2.48 10.11 12.30
CA ARG A 327 -3.02 9.71 13.62
C ARG A 327 -3.74 8.36 13.47
N ASP A 328 -4.57 8.22 12.45
CA ASP A 328 -5.28 6.97 12.16
C ASP A 328 -4.30 5.83 11.81
N VAL A 329 -3.26 6.13 11.01
CA VAL A 329 -2.19 5.16 10.69
C VAL A 329 -1.43 4.70 11.94
N ARG A 330 -1.32 5.56 12.97
CA ARG A 330 -0.71 5.17 14.26
C ARG A 330 -1.65 4.32 15.11
N ALA A 331 -2.94 4.62 15.08
CA ALA A 331 -3.95 3.93 15.86
C ALA A 331 -4.20 2.49 15.37
N SER A 332 -3.99 2.21 14.07
CA SER A 332 -4.20 0.88 13.49
C SER A 332 -3.20 -0.20 13.93
N GLY A 333 -2.09 0.17 14.61
CA GLY A 333 -1.08 -0.76 15.12
C GLY A 333 -0.15 -1.37 14.05
N ALA A 334 -0.58 -1.47 12.80
CA ALA A 334 0.21 -1.94 11.66
C ALA A 334 0.54 -0.78 10.69
N VAL A 335 1.73 -0.19 10.86
CA VAL A 335 2.20 0.92 10.00
C VAL A 335 2.76 0.36 8.68
N PRO A 336 2.21 0.74 7.50
CA PRO A 336 2.74 0.34 6.20
C PRO A 336 4.23 0.69 6.05
N HIS A 337 5.02 -0.19 5.43
CA HIS A 337 6.49 -0.04 5.30
C HIS A 337 6.91 1.35 4.79
N LEU A 338 6.25 1.85 3.74
CA LEU A 338 6.53 3.17 3.16
C LEU A 338 6.31 4.34 4.13
N LEU A 339 5.37 4.21 5.08
CA LEU A 339 5.00 5.27 6.03
C LEU A 339 5.83 5.25 7.32
N ARG A 340 6.66 4.22 7.53
CA ARG A 340 7.50 4.09 8.75
C ARG A 340 8.48 5.25 8.93
N GLY A 341 8.85 5.96 7.86
CA GLY A 341 9.66 7.18 7.95
C GLY A 341 8.88 8.42 8.45
N LEU A 342 7.55 8.40 8.35
CA LEU A 342 6.67 9.50 8.73
C LEU A 342 6.03 9.32 10.11
N VAL A 343 6.04 8.09 10.62
CA VAL A 343 5.45 7.71 11.90
C VAL A 343 6.57 7.31 12.87
N ARG A 344 6.77 8.10 13.94
CA ARG A 344 7.63 7.67 15.06
C ARG A 344 6.91 6.58 15.85
N ALA A 345 7.40 5.33 15.80
CA ALA A 345 6.88 4.25 16.60
C ALA A 345 7.21 4.48 18.10
N GLY A 346 6.20 4.40 18.96
CA GLY A 346 6.40 4.37 20.41
C GLY A 346 6.81 2.97 20.86
N ARG A 347 7.71 2.86 21.87
CA ARG A 347 8.25 1.58 22.36
C ARG A 347 7.18 0.54 22.79
N GLN A 348 5.94 0.94 23.03
CA GLN A 348 4.84 0.04 23.40
C GLN A 348 4.31 -0.83 22.25
N GLN A 349 4.58 -0.49 20.98
CA GLN A 349 3.92 -1.13 19.82
C GLN A 349 4.56 -2.45 19.37
N ALA A 350 5.81 -2.72 19.72
CA ALA A 350 6.46 -4.00 19.43
C ALA A 350 5.79 -5.20 20.14
N ARG A 351 5.01 -4.96 21.21
CA ARG A 351 4.25 -6.00 21.94
C ARG A 351 2.81 -6.21 21.44
N ALA A 352 2.22 -5.24 20.73
CA ALA A 352 0.84 -5.31 20.25
C ALA A 352 0.73 -5.95 18.84
N ALA A 353 1.74 -5.76 17.98
CA ALA A 353 1.77 -6.41 16.67
C ALA A 353 1.89 -7.94 16.76
N SER A 354 2.38 -8.47 17.88
CA SER A 354 2.44 -9.91 18.16
C SER A 354 1.12 -10.51 18.70
N SER A 355 0.08 -9.71 18.96
CA SER A 355 -1.17 -10.18 19.60
C SER A 355 -2.39 -10.30 18.67
N GLY A 356 -2.25 -10.00 17.38
CA GLY A 356 -3.38 -9.90 16.43
C GLY A 356 -4.23 -11.16 16.24
N GLY A 357 -3.66 -12.37 16.38
CA GLY A 357 -4.43 -13.63 16.40
C GLY A 357 -4.80 -14.11 17.80
N GLY A 358 -4.04 -13.69 18.82
CA GLY A 358 -4.21 -14.18 20.20
C GLY A 358 -5.42 -13.58 20.92
N ASP A 359 -5.87 -12.39 20.53
CA ASP A 359 -7.02 -11.73 21.17
C ASP A 359 -8.36 -12.35 20.76
N LEU A 360 -8.53 -12.70 19.48
CA LEU A 360 -9.74 -13.37 18.97
C LEU A 360 -9.89 -14.78 19.56
N VAL A 361 -8.80 -15.57 19.56
CA VAL A 361 -8.80 -16.92 20.16
C VAL A 361 -9.11 -16.86 21.65
N ARG A 362 -8.57 -15.87 22.38
CA ARG A 362 -8.87 -15.68 23.81
C ARG A 362 -10.32 -15.28 24.05
N ARG A 363 -10.89 -14.41 23.22
CA ARG A 363 -12.31 -14.02 23.28
C ARG A 363 -13.26 -15.18 22.99
N LEU A 364 -12.86 -16.09 22.09
CA LEU A 364 -13.65 -17.27 21.73
C LEU A 364 -13.56 -18.38 22.80
N ALA A 365 -12.40 -18.56 23.45
CA ALA A 365 -12.16 -19.63 24.42
C ALA A 365 -13.09 -19.62 25.65
N GLY A 366 -13.73 -18.49 25.97
CA GLY A 366 -14.66 -18.36 27.10
C GLY A 366 -16.15 -18.39 26.73
N LEU A 367 -16.49 -18.56 25.44
CA LEU A 367 -17.86 -18.51 24.94
C LEU A 367 -18.42 -19.91 24.68
N ALA A 368 -19.74 -20.07 24.82
CA ALA A 368 -20.40 -21.30 24.38
C ALA A 368 -20.32 -21.43 22.86
N GLU A 369 -20.41 -22.66 22.34
CA GLU A 369 -20.32 -22.96 20.90
C GLU A 369 -21.24 -22.06 20.03
N ALA A 370 -22.50 -21.88 20.44
CA ALA A 370 -23.44 -21.03 19.73
C ALA A 370 -23.03 -19.54 19.73
N GLU A 371 -22.37 -19.07 20.79
CA GLU A 371 -21.87 -17.70 20.92
C GLU A 371 -20.57 -17.48 20.14
N GLN A 372 -19.72 -18.51 20.04
CA GLN A 372 -18.54 -18.52 19.18
C GLN A 372 -18.92 -18.41 17.70
N ASP A 373 -19.89 -19.22 17.26
CA ASP A 373 -20.43 -19.19 15.90
C ASP A 373 -21.05 -17.82 15.58
N ALA A 374 -21.81 -17.25 16.50
CA ALA A 374 -22.39 -15.92 16.34
C ALA A 374 -21.32 -14.83 16.19
N LEU A 375 -20.26 -14.87 17.03
CA LEU A 375 -19.18 -13.90 16.98
C LEU A 375 -18.38 -14.00 15.67
N LEU A 376 -18.04 -15.21 15.24
CA LEU A 376 -17.32 -15.43 13.98
C LEU A 376 -18.18 -15.07 12.77
N LEU A 377 -19.49 -15.36 12.81
CA LEU A 377 -20.42 -14.96 11.74
C LEU A 377 -20.52 -13.44 11.64
N ASP A 378 -20.60 -12.73 12.76
CA ASP A 378 -20.61 -11.27 12.78
C ASP A 378 -19.27 -10.70 12.29
N LEU A 379 -18.15 -11.33 12.60
CA LEU A 379 -16.84 -10.97 12.04
C LEU A 379 -16.86 -11.10 10.52
N VAL A 380 -17.26 -12.26 9.98
CA VAL A 380 -17.29 -12.51 8.53
C VAL A 380 -18.24 -11.55 7.82
N ARG A 381 -19.46 -11.36 8.34
CA ARG A 381 -20.47 -10.45 7.78
C ARG A 381 -20.04 -8.99 7.87
N GLY A 382 -19.40 -8.61 8.98
CA GLY A 382 -18.82 -7.29 9.18
C GLY A 382 -17.73 -7.01 8.15
N GLN A 383 -16.78 -7.92 7.96
CA GLN A 383 -15.74 -7.75 6.94
C GLN A 383 -16.33 -7.74 5.52
N ALA A 384 -17.31 -8.60 5.24
CA ALA A 384 -17.97 -8.65 3.93
C ALA A 384 -18.75 -7.38 3.61
N ALA A 385 -19.52 -6.85 4.56
CA ALA A 385 -20.25 -5.59 4.41
C ALA A 385 -19.29 -4.43 4.12
N VAL A 386 -18.14 -4.43 4.79
CA VAL A 386 -17.11 -3.40 4.59
C VAL A 386 -16.48 -3.47 3.20
N VAL A 387 -16.24 -4.67 2.66
CA VAL A 387 -15.71 -4.86 1.30
C VAL A 387 -16.73 -4.39 0.25
N LEU A 388 -18.02 -4.63 0.47
CA LEU A 388 -19.10 -4.20 -0.43
C LEU A 388 -19.48 -2.72 -0.27
N GLY A 389 -18.86 -1.98 0.65
CA GLY A 389 -19.18 -0.57 0.90
C GLY A 389 -20.50 -0.33 1.64
N HIS A 390 -21.04 -1.34 2.32
CA HIS A 390 -22.25 -1.24 3.13
C HIS A 390 -21.93 -0.78 4.56
N THR A 391 -22.86 0.00 5.14
CA THR A 391 -22.83 0.36 6.56
C THR A 391 -23.57 -0.71 7.39
N GLY A 392 -22.80 -1.60 8.02
CA GLY A 392 -23.31 -2.57 9.01
C GLY A 392 -23.38 -4.03 8.52
N SER A 393 -23.12 -4.98 9.44
CA SER A 393 -23.06 -6.43 9.17
C SER A 393 -24.40 -7.05 8.74
N GLY A 394 -25.53 -6.37 9.03
CA GLY A 394 -26.87 -6.80 8.66
C GLY A 394 -27.14 -6.74 7.14
N ALA A 395 -26.37 -5.96 6.39
CA ALA A 395 -26.54 -5.81 4.94
C ALA A 395 -26.14 -7.07 4.17
N VAL A 396 -25.23 -7.88 4.71
CA VAL A 396 -24.82 -9.17 4.12
C VAL A 396 -25.57 -10.28 4.83
N ARG A 397 -26.36 -11.06 4.11
CA ARG A 397 -27.10 -12.20 4.67
C ARG A 397 -26.18 -13.40 4.88
N ALA A 398 -26.39 -14.15 5.95
CA ALA A 398 -25.53 -15.29 6.34
C ALA A 398 -25.56 -16.46 5.34
N ASP A 399 -26.69 -16.63 4.65
CA ASP A 399 -27.01 -17.72 3.74
C ASP A 399 -26.87 -17.35 2.25
N THR A 400 -26.75 -16.05 1.93
CA THR A 400 -26.58 -15.60 0.54
C THR A 400 -25.17 -15.86 0.06
N ALA A 401 -25.05 -16.39 -1.16
CA ALA A 401 -23.75 -16.61 -1.76
C ALA A 401 -23.04 -15.28 -1.98
N PHE A 402 -21.73 -15.22 -1.73
CA PHE A 402 -20.94 -14.00 -1.91
C PHE A 402 -21.09 -13.43 -3.33
N ARG A 403 -21.16 -14.28 -4.36
CA ARG A 403 -21.42 -13.87 -5.75
C ARG A 403 -22.74 -13.12 -5.91
N ASP A 404 -23.81 -13.62 -5.31
CA ASP A 404 -25.14 -13.00 -5.36
C ASP A 404 -25.19 -11.70 -4.55
N ALA A 405 -24.34 -11.59 -3.53
CA ALA A 405 -24.15 -10.38 -2.74
C ALA A 405 -23.27 -9.32 -3.45
N GLY A 406 -22.75 -9.60 -4.65
CA GLY A 406 -21.94 -8.66 -5.44
C GLY A 406 -20.42 -8.83 -5.31
N PHE A 407 -19.94 -9.97 -4.78
CA PHE A 407 -18.51 -10.27 -4.80
C PHE A 407 -18.04 -10.69 -6.19
N ASP A 408 -16.93 -10.08 -6.59
CA ASP A 408 -16.08 -10.42 -7.72
C ASP A 408 -14.71 -10.96 -7.25
N SER A 409 -13.78 -11.15 -8.18
CA SER A 409 -12.42 -11.64 -7.88
C SER A 409 -11.63 -10.70 -6.97
N LEU A 410 -11.83 -9.38 -7.05
CA LEU A 410 -11.07 -8.39 -6.29
C LEU A 410 -11.57 -8.30 -4.84
N THR A 411 -12.88 -8.14 -4.68
CA THR A 411 -13.56 -8.13 -3.37
C THR A 411 -13.34 -9.45 -2.61
N SER A 412 -13.25 -10.58 -3.32
CA SER A 412 -12.91 -11.88 -2.71
C SER A 412 -11.49 -11.92 -2.11
N VAL A 413 -10.50 -11.40 -2.84
CA VAL A 413 -9.11 -11.28 -2.36
C VAL A 413 -9.05 -10.33 -1.16
N GLU A 414 -9.84 -9.25 -1.18
CA GLU A 414 -9.92 -8.30 -0.08
C GLU A 414 -10.49 -8.93 1.19
N LEU A 415 -11.64 -9.60 1.11
CA LEU A 415 -12.25 -10.27 2.27
C LEU A 415 -11.29 -11.28 2.90
N ARG A 416 -10.61 -12.09 2.09
CA ARG A 416 -9.58 -13.02 2.57
C ARG A 416 -8.45 -12.31 3.31
N ASN A 417 -7.92 -11.22 2.75
CA ASN A 417 -6.83 -10.47 3.38
C ASN A 417 -7.24 -9.88 4.74
N ARG A 418 -8.46 -9.35 4.83
CA ARG A 418 -9.02 -8.79 6.07
C ARG A 418 -9.25 -9.87 7.13
N LEU A 419 -9.78 -11.02 6.73
CA LEU A 419 -9.97 -12.14 7.65
C LEU A 419 -8.63 -12.63 8.18
N ARG A 420 -7.61 -12.79 7.32
CA ARG A 420 -6.25 -13.15 7.75
C ARG A 420 -5.66 -12.17 8.78
N GLU A 421 -5.90 -10.87 8.61
CA GLU A 421 -5.43 -9.86 9.57
C GLU A 421 -6.11 -9.99 10.94
N GLN A 422 -7.41 -10.28 10.96
CA GLN A 422 -8.19 -10.41 12.20
C GLN A 422 -8.02 -11.77 12.90
N THR A 423 -7.76 -12.84 12.14
CA THR A 423 -7.66 -14.20 12.68
C THR A 423 -6.22 -14.69 12.84
N GLY A 424 -5.26 -14.09 12.13
CA GLY A 424 -3.89 -14.58 12.03
C GLY A 424 -3.73 -15.84 11.17
N LEU A 425 -4.81 -16.36 10.56
CA LEU A 425 -4.80 -17.61 9.79
C LEU A 425 -4.23 -17.43 8.37
N LYS A 426 -3.57 -18.47 7.85
CA LYS A 426 -3.13 -18.51 6.44
C LYS A 426 -4.27 -18.97 5.54
N LEU A 427 -5.11 -18.02 5.10
CA LEU A 427 -6.28 -18.32 4.28
C LEU A 427 -5.94 -18.42 2.76
N PRO A 428 -6.48 -19.41 2.02
CA PRO A 428 -6.21 -19.60 0.60
C PRO A 428 -6.90 -18.55 -0.29
N ALA A 429 -6.38 -18.32 -1.51
CA ALA A 429 -6.98 -17.39 -2.48
C ALA A 429 -8.38 -17.80 -2.98
N THR A 430 -8.69 -19.09 -2.89
CA THR A 430 -9.97 -19.69 -3.28
C THR A 430 -11.03 -19.64 -2.17
N LEU A 431 -10.73 -19.05 -1.01
CA LEU A 431 -11.58 -19.05 0.19
C LEU A 431 -13.07 -18.78 -0.07
N VAL A 432 -13.37 -17.72 -0.84
CA VAL A 432 -14.76 -17.33 -1.15
C VAL A 432 -15.45 -18.29 -2.13
N PHE A 433 -14.68 -19.05 -2.92
CA PHE A 433 -15.21 -20.06 -3.82
C PHE A 433 -15.41 -21.40 -3.11
N ASP A 434 -14.47 -21.77 -2.24
CA ASP A 434 -14.52 -23.00 -1.45
C ASP A 434 -15.62 -22.92 -0.37
N TYR A 435 -15.84 -21.71 0.18
CA TYR A 435 -16.83 -21.41 1.20
C TYR A 435 -17.75 -20.27 0.75
N PRO A 436 -18.75 -20.57 -0.10
CA PRO A 436 -19.46 -19.56 -0.89
C PRO A 436 -20.44 -18.69 -0.12
N THR A 437 -20.69 -18.96 1.17
CA THR A 437 -21.58 -18.16 2.02
C THR A 437 -20.87 -17.73 3.30
N PRO A 438 -21.26 -16.61 3.93
CA PRO A 438 -20.71 -16.20 5.23
C PRO A 438 -20.80 -17.30 6.29
N LEU A 439 -21.90 -18.07 6.30
CA LEU A 439 -22.07 -19.19 7.22
C LEU A 439 -21.08 -20.33 6.95
N ALA A 440 -20.86 -20.72 5.69
CA ALA A 440 -19.89 -21.75 5.34
C ALA A 440 -18.46 -21.33 5.72
N LEU A 441 -18.14 -20.06 5.47
CA LEU A 441 -16.83 -19.50 5.81
C LEU A 441 -16.61 -19.40 7.32
N THR A 442 -17.65 -19.06 8.08
CA THR A 442 -17.62 -19.04 9.55
C THR A 442 -17.23 -20.40 10.12
N ARG A 443 -17.83 -21.49 9.63
CA ARG A 443 -17.52 -22.87 10.05
C ARG A 443 -16.06 -23.22 9.75
N HIS A 444 -15.60 -22.91 8.54
CA HIS A 444 -14.21 -23.16 8.18
C HIS A 444 -13.21 -22.39 9.07
N LEU A 445 -13.48 -21.11 9.37
CA LEU A 445 -12.62 -20.33 10.27
C LEU A 445 -12.61 -20.93 11.69
N ARG A 446 -13.73 -21.47 12.16
CA ARG A 446 -13.81 -22.12 13.47
C ARG A 446 -12.95 -23.39 13.53
N ASP A 447 -12.98 -24.20 12.48
CA ASP A 447 -12.15 -25.40 12.35
C ASP A 447 -10.66 -25.06 12.33
N GLU A 448 -10.27 -24.06 11.52
CA GLU A 448 -8.88 -23.59 11.40
C GLU A 448 -8.34 -22.95 12.69
N LEU A 449 -9.19 -22.27 13.47
CA LEU A 449 -8.81 -21.74 14.78
C LEU A 449 -8.71 -22.82 15.86
N GLY A 450 -9.07 -24.07 15.55
CA GLY A 450 -9.04 -25.19 16.49
C GLY A 450 -10.05 -25.05 17.63
N ILE A 451 -11.13 -24.31 17.42
CA ILE A 451 -12.17 -24.01 18.44
C ILE A 451 -13.21 -25.14 18.53
N GLY A 452 -13.07 -26.20 17.71
CA GLY A 452 -13.81 -27.45 17.84
C GLY A 452 -13.36 -28.30 19.04
N ASP A 453 -14.22 -29.25 19.41
CA ASP A 453 -14.34 -30.09 20.62
C ASP A 453 -13.12 -30.95 21.03
N ASP A 454 -11.91 -30.41 20.90
CA ASP A 454 -10.66 -31.14 21.08
C ASP A 454 -9.64 -30.37 21.93
N ALA A 455 -10.06 -29.31 22.62
CA ALA A 455 -9.19 -28.64 23.61
C ALA A 455 -8.71 -29.63 24.67
N LEU A 456 -9.59 -30.54 25.10
CA LEU A 456 -9.26 -31.62 26.02
C LEU A 456 -8.29 -32.61 25.39
N SER A 457 -8.50 -33.06 24.15
CA SER A 457 -7.60 -34.02 23.51
C SER A 457 -6.26 -33.42 23.10
N ARG A 458 -6.18 -32.12 22.80
CA ARG A 458 -4.90 -31.40 22.64
C ARG A 458 -4.14 -31.29 23.95
N VAL A 459 -4.84 -31.03 25.06
CA VAL A 459 -4.24 -31.08 26.39
C VAL A 459 -3.73 -32.50 26.67
N HIS A 460 -4.50 -33.54 26.35
CA HIS A 460 -4.06 -34.93 26.47
C HIS A 460 -2.84 -35.25 25.58
N ALA A 461 -2.86 -34.88 24.30
CA ALA A 461 -1.74 -35.10 23.39
C ALA A 461 -0.46 -34.36 23.84
N THR A 462 -0.61 -33.14 24.36
CA THR A 462 0.52 -32.38 24.92
C THR A 462 1.07 -33.04 26.19
N ILE A 463 0.21 -33.62 27.03
CA ILE A 463 0.63 -34.39 28.21
C ILE A 463 1.39 -35.65 27.76
N GLU A 464 0.92 -36.37 26.75
CA GLU A 464 1.60 -37.54 26.18
C GLU A 464 2.98 -37.19 25.59
N ASP A 465 3.11 -36.04 24.91
CA ASP A 465 4.40 -35.53 24.40
C ASP A 465 5.38 -35.23 25.56
N VAL A 466 4.89 -34.59 26.63
CA VAL A 466 5.68 -34.29 27.83
C VAL A 466 6.11 -35.58 28.54
N GLU A 467 5.23 -36.57 28.66
CA GLU A 467 5.54 -37.88 29.24
C GLU A 467 6.62 -38.61 28.41
N THR A 468 6.52 -38.55 27.09
CA THR A 468 7.50 -39.14 26.17
C THR A 468 8.87 -38.46 26.30
N LEU A 469 8.89 -37.13 26.37
CA LEU A 469 10.13 -36.35 26.57
C LEU A 469 10.78 -36.64 27.91
N ILE A 470 10.01 -36.67 29.00
CA ILE A 470 10.52 -36.98 30.35
C ILE A 470 11.09 -38.40 30.39
N SER A 471 10.42 -39.36 29.77
CA SER A 471 10.86 -40.76 29.72
C SER A 471 12.15 -40.95 28.93
N GLY A 472 12.42 -40.06 27.96
CA GLY A 472 13.65 -40.06 27.15
C GLY A 472 14.85 -39.38 27.81
N LEU A 473 14.67 -38.68 28.94
CA LEU A 473 15.74 -37.91 29.61
C LEU A 473 16.38 -38.68 30.76
N ARG A 474 17.70 -38.61 30.87
CA ARG A 474 18.42 -38.99 32.10
C ARG A 474 18.40 -37.81 33.07
N LEU A 475 17.37 -37.74 33.90
CA LEU A 475 17.18 -36.66 34.87
C LEU A 475 17.98 -36.90 36.15
N ASP A 476 18.74 -35.88 36.57
CA ASP A 476 19.30 -35.81 37.92
C ASP A 476 18.24 -35.34 38.94
N GLU A 477 18.63 -35.30 40.22
CA GLU A 477 17.72 -34.98 41.32
C GLU A 477 17.20 -33.53 41.26
N SER A 478 18.02 -32.58 40.80
CA SER A 478 17.62 -31.17 40.65
C SER A 478 16.63 -30.98 39.51
N MET A 479 16.87 -31.61 38.36
CA MET A 479 15.97 -31.55 37.20
C MET A 479 14.63 -32.21 37.51
N ARG A 480 14.64 -33.34 38.23
CA ARG A 480 13.42 -34.03 38.67
C ARG A 480 12.58 -33.13 39.56
N SER A 481 13.19 -32.52 40.58
CA SER A 481 12.50 -31.60 41.49
C SER A 481 11.91 -30.39 40.75
N GLY A 482 12.64 -29.79 39.81
CA GLY A 482 12.14 -28.66 39.02
C GLY A 482 10.96 -29.02 38.10
N ILE A 483 10.98 -30.20 37.47
CA ILE A 483 9.87 -30.68 36.64
C ILE A 483 8.65 -31.00 37.51
N THR A 484 8.84 -31.69 38.64
CA THR A 484 7.76 -32.04 39.57
C THR A 484 7.04 -30.79 40.09
N LEU A 485 7.77 -29.75 40.46
CA LEU A 485 7.20 -28.52 41.00
C LEU A 485 6.35 -27.77 39.97
N ARG A 486 6.79 -27.75 38.70
CA ARG A 486 5.99 -27.20 37.59
C ARG A 486 4.72 -28.01 37.32
N LEU A 487 4.81 -29.35 37.32
CA LEU A 487 3.64 -30.22 37.11
C LEU A 487 2.63 -30.08 38.25
N GLN A 488 3.09 -29.95 39.50
CA GLN A 488 2.21 -29.67 40.65
C GLN A 488 1.51 -28.31 40.51
N GLY A 489 2.20 -27.28 40.01
CA GLY A 489 1.59 -25.99 39.67
C GLY A 489 0.49 -26.12 38.61
N LEU A 490 0.68 -26.94 37.58
CA LEU A 490 -0.35 -27.23 36.58
C LEU A 490 -1.58 -27.92 37.22
N VAL A 491 -1.35 -28.94 38.06
CA VAL A 491 -2.41 -29.68 38.77
C VAL A 491 -3.21 -28.76 39.69
N ALA A 492 -2.54 -27.86 40.42
CA ALA A 492 -3.21 -26.90 41.31
C ALA A 492 -4.17 -25.98 40.54
N ARG A 493 -3.76 -25.46 39.37
CA ARG A 493 -4.62 -24.65 38.50
C ARG A 493 -5.79 -25.44 37.93
N CYS A 494 -5.58 -26.70 37.53
CA CYS A 494 -6.66 -27.56 37.04
C CYS A 494 -7.70 -27.89 38.13
N ASN A 495 -7.28 -27.97 39.38
CA ASN A 495 -8.15 -28.23 40.53
C ASN A 495 -8.89 -26.97 41.02
N GLY A 496 -8.74 -25.83 40.34
CA GLY A 496 -9.40 -24.57 40.71
C GLY A 496 -8.87 -23.97 42.03
N VAL A 497 -7.69 -24.37 42.48
CA VAL A 497 -7.03 -23.73 43.62
C VAL A 497 -6.44 -22.41 43.11
N PRO A 498 -6.87 -21.25 43.62
CA PRO A 498 -6.27 -19.98 43.21
C PRO A 498 -4.78 -20.02 43.54
N GLU A 499 -3.94 -19.55 42.61
CA GLU A 499 -2.55 -19.24 42.91
C GLU A 499 -2.56 -18.35 44.16
N ARG A 500 -2.00 -18.84 45.28
CA ARG A 500 -1.49 -17.90 46.27
C ARG A 500 -0.41 -17.11 45.54
N GLU A 501 -0.68 -15.83 45.29
CA GLU A 501 0.25 -14.87 44.69
C GLU A 501 1.61 -14.80 45.43
N ASP A 502 1.74 -15.46 46.58
CA ASP A 502 2.96 -15.46 47.42
C ASP A 502 4.05 -16.45 46.98
N ALA A 503 3.82 -17.36 46.03
CA ALA A 503 4.86 -18.35 45.66
C ALA A 503 5.98 -17.78 44.76
N VAL A 504 5.81 -16.58 44.19
CA VAL A 504 6.88 -15.88 43.47
C VAL A 504 7.68 -14.95 44.40
N SER A 505 7.24 -14.76 45.66
CA SER A 505 7.90 -13.84 46.60
C SER A 505 9.05 -14.46 47.40
N VAL A 506 9.08 -15.77 47.63
CA VAL A 506 10.04 -16.37 48.57
C VAL A 506 11.47 -16.41 48.01
N ALA A 507 11.62 -16.65 46.69
CA ALA A 507 12.94 -16.67 46.04
C ALA A 507 13.57 -15.27 45.96
N ASP A 508 12.76 -14.24 45.65
CA ASP A 508 13.23 -12.85 45.58
C ASP A 508 13.46 -12.23 46.98
N GLN A 509 12.73 -12.69 48.01
CA GLN A 509 12.96 -12.30 49.40
C GLN A 509 14.22 -12.96 49.99
N LEU A 510 14.57 -14.19 49.60
CA LEU A 510 15.80 -14.86 50.05
C LEU A 510 17.07 -14.27 49.41
N GLU A 511 17.01 -13.73 48.19
CA GLU A 511 18.17 -13.07 47.56
C GLU A 511 18.42 -11.64 48.08
N SER A 512 17.43 -11.03 48.76
CA SER A 512 17.52 -9.66 49.30
C SER A 512 17.55 -9.57 50.83
N ALA A 513 17.32 -10.68 51.54
CA ALA A 513 17.35 -10.76 53.00
C ALA A 513 18.77 -10.75 53.55
N SER A 514 18.95 -10.04 54.67
CA SER A 514 20.15 -10.13 55.50
C SER A 514 20.21 -11.46 56.25
N ALA A 515 21.40 -11.89 56.68
CA ALA A 515 21.60 -13.19 57.35
C ALA A 515 20.73 -13.37 58.62
N ASP A 516 20.37 -12.27 59.28
CA ASP A 516 19.52 -12.28 60.47
C ASP A 516 18.03 -12.47 60.11
N GLU A 517 17.57 -11.94 58.97
CA GLU A 517 16.18 -12.10 58.49
C GLU A 517 15.90 -13.53 57.97
N VAL A 518 16.94 -14.22 57.48
CA VAL A 518 16.84 -15.63 57.07
C VAL A 518 16.73 -16.56 58.28
N LEU A 519 17.34 -16.21 59.42
CA LEU A 519 17.25 -16.97 60.66
C LEU A 519 15.87 -16.82 61.33
N ASP A 520 15.32 -15.61 61.38
CA ASP A 520 13.98 -15.35 61.92
C ASP A 520 12.88 -16.08 61.10
N PHE A 521 13.02 -16.16 59.78
CA PHE A 521 12.07 -16.87 58.92
C PHE A 521 12.06 -18.39 59.18
N ILE A 522 13.23 -18.97 59.49
CA ILE A 522 13.35 -20.40 59.79
C ILE A 522 12.80 -20.72 61.20
N GLU A 523 12.96 -19.81 62.17
CA GLU A 523 12.39 -19.98 63.52
C GLU A 523 10.85 -19.93 63.53
N ASP A 524 10.25 -19.01 62.75
CA ASP A 524 8.79 -18.88 62.64
C ASP A 524 8.12 -20.06 61.90
N GLU A 525 8.81 -20.68 60.92
CA GLU A 525 8.24 -21.81 60.16
C GLU A 525 8.42 -23.18 60.87
N LEU A 526 9.43 -23.34 61.73
CA LEU A 526 9.74 -24.60 62.42
C LEU A 526 9.27 -24.67 63.88
N GLY A 527 8.77 -23.58 64.46
CA GLY A 527 8.08 -23.59 65.75
C GLY A 527 8.90 -24.16 66.92
N LEU A 528 10.15 -23.74 67.04
CA LEU A 528 11.01 -24.08 68.19
C LEU A 528 11.33 -22.79 68.97
N VAL A 529 10.84 -22.72 70.20
CA VAL A 529 11.22 -21.72 71.21
C VAL A 529 12.63 -21.99 71.72
#